data_AF-A0A0C3NQ78-F1
#
_entry.id   AF-A0A0C3NQ78-F1
#
_cell.length_a   1.000
_cell.length_b   1.000
_cell.length_c   1.000
_cell.angle_alpha   90.00
_cell.angle_beta   90.00
_cell.angle_gamma   90.00
#
_symmetry.space_group_name_H-M   'P 1'
#
loop_
_entity.id
_entity.type
_entity.pdbx_description
1 polymer ?
#
loop_
_entity_poly.entity_id
_entity_poly.type
_entity_poly.pdbx_seq_one_letter_code
_entity_poly.pdbx_strand_id
1 'polypeptide(L)' 'LKPKNIIIPLEGGHLSIIDFSSSTHLKSGRQTFRGIICTTRYIAPDVERRNAYKPIQADLWSCG' A
#
# COMPACT_ATOMS: atom_id res chain seq x y z
N LEU A 1 -0.99 0.93 -2.43
CA LEU A 1 -1.06 2.35 -2.89
C LEU A 1 -1.83 2.47 -4.22
N LYS A 2 -2.41 3.62 -4.56
CA LYS A 2 -3.12 3.84 -5.85
C LYS A 2 -3.10 5.33 -6.26
N PRO A 3 -3.30 5.68 -7.54
CA PRO A 3 -3.26 7.08 -8.00
C PRO A 3 -4.20 8.02 -7.25
N LYS A 4 -5.41 7.56 -6.89
CA LYS A 4 -6.38 8.36 -6.12
C LYS A 4 -5.85 8.81 -4.74
N ASN A 5 -4.82 8.15 -4.22
CA ASN A 5 -4.23 8.45 -2.91
C ASN A 5 -2.92 9.25 -3.02
N ILE A 6 -2.59 9.76 -4.21
CA ILE A 6 -1.40 10.59 -4.46
C ILE A 6 -1.87 11.97 -4.92
N ILE A 7 -1.51 13.01 -4.16
CA ILE A 7 -1.73 14.40 -4.55
C ILE A 7 -0.51 14.91 -5.30
N ILE A 8 -0.75 15.41 -6.50
CA ILE A 8 0.25 16.05 -7.36
C ILE A 8 0.00 17.56 -7.33
N PRO A 9 0.93 18.38 -6.84
CA PRO A 9 0.80 19.83 -6.84
C PRO A 9 0.83 20.39 -8.28
N LEU A 10 0.01 21.40 -8.56
CA LEU A 10 -0.12 22.02 -9.89
C LEU A 10 1.17 22.69 -10.36
N GLU A 11 1.91 23.30 -9.44
CA GLU A 11 3.17 24.00 -9.72
C GLU A 11 4.40 23.05 -9.71
N GLY A 12 4.17 21.73 -9.57
CA GLY A 12 5.24 20.77 -9.36
C GLY A 12 5.75 20.76 -7.91
N GLY A 13 6.81 19.98 -7.66
CA GLY A 13 7.39 19.81 -6.31
C GLY A 13 7.08 18.45 -5.69
N HIS A 14 6.78 18.43 -4.38
CA HIS A 14 6.64 17.20 -3.61
C HIS A 14 5.25 16.57 -3.75
N LEU A 15 5.23 15.26 -4.01
CA LEU A 15 4.01 14.46 -3.94
C LEU A 15 3.60 14.23 -2.48
N SER A 16 2.30 14.18 -2.23
CA SER A 16 1.76 13.81 -0.92
C SER A 16 0.94 12.54 -1.03
N ILE A 17 1.13 11.60 -0.10
CA ILE A 17 0.28 10.42 0.04
C ILE A 17 -0.83 10.76 1.04
N ILE A 18 -2.07 10.38 0.73
CA ILE A 18 -3.25 10.66 1.55
C ILE A 18 -4.06 9.39 1.82
N ASP A 19 -5.08 9.51 2.67
CA ASP A 19 -6.05 8.45 3.00
C ASP A 19 -5.38 7.19 3.60
N PHE A 20 -4.83 7.37 4.81
CA PHE A 20 -4.24 6.31 5.64
C PHE A 20 -5.28 5.61 6.55
N SER A 21 -6.58 5.79 6.29
CA SER A 21 -7.68 5.28 7.13
C SER A 21 -7.62 3.76 7.32
N SER A 22 -7.11 3.04 6.32
CA SER A 22 -6.97 1.58 6.31
C SER A 22 -5.52 1.12 6.52
N SER A 23 -4.60 2.03 6.85
CA SER A 23 -3.19 1.70 7.06
C SER A 23 -2.96 1.06 8.43
N THR A 24 -1.94 0.21 8.51
CA THR A 24 -1.51 -0.42 9.77
C THR A 24 -0.10 0.02 10.12
N HIS A 25 0.14 0.36 11.39
CA HIS A 25 1.49 0.59 11.89
C HIS A 25 2.16 -0.75 12.20
N LEU A 26 3.37 -0.97 11.67
CA LEU A 26 4.14 -2.19 11.92
C LEU A 26 5.11 -1.97 13.09
N LYS A 27 5.18 -2.94 14.00
CA LYS A 27 6.15 -2.95 15.11
C LYS A 27 7.55 -3.34 14.64
N SER A 28 7.66 -4.00 13.48
CA SER A 28 8.91 -4.46 12.88
C SER A 28 8.76 -4.64 11.38
N GLY A 29 9.83 -4.39 10.60
CA GLY A 29 9.85 -4.64 9.16
C GLY A 29 9.72 -6.12 8.76
N ARG A 30 9.82 -7.05 9.73
CA ARG A 30 9.58 -8.50 9.50
C ARG A 30 8.13 -8.91 9.77
N GLN A 31 7.29 -8.01 10.28
CA GLN A 31 5.91 -8.32 10.62
C GLN A 31 5.09 -8.65 9.37
N THR A 32 4.31 -9.72 9.44
CA THR A 32 3.33 -10.10 8.41
C THR A 32 1.94 -9.65 8.80
N PHE A 33 1.10 -9.30 7.83
CA PHE A 33 -0.30 -8.95 8.02
C PHE A 33 -1.22 -10.06 7.50
N ARG A 34 -2.38 -10.26 8.15
CA ARG A 34 -3.44 -11.20 7.74
C ARG A 34 -4.73 -10.43 7.45
N GLY A 35 -5.42 -10.79 6.37
CA GLY A 35 -6.60 -10.09 5.88
C GLY A 35 -6.32 -9.38 4.55
N ILE A 36 -7.36 -8.92 3.86
CA ILE A 36 -7.25 -8.28 2.54
C ILE A 36 -7.72 -6.83 2.66
N ILE A 37 -6.78 -5.89 2.61
CA ILE A 37 -7.04 -4.44 2.60
C ILE A 37 -6.32 -3.86 1.39
N CYS A 38 -7.03 -3.74 0.27
CA CYS A 38 -6.44 -3.27 -0.99
C CYS A 38 -7.52 -2.81 -1.98
N THR A 39 -7.09 -2.18 -3.08
CA THR A 39 -7.96 -1.80 -4.20
C THR A 39 -7.67 -2.72 -5.37
N THR A 40 -8.73 -3.29 -5.98
CA THR A 40 -8.64 -4.12 -7.19
C THR A 40 -7.81 -3.40 -8.27
N ARG A 41 -6.96 -4.16 -8.98
CA ARG A 41 -5.91 -3.69 -9.93
C ARG A 41 -4.61 -3.16 -9.32
N TYR A 42 -4.56 -2.91 -8.01
CA TYR A 42 -3.35 -2.50 -7.29
C TYR A 42 -2.96 -3.50 -6.20
N ILE A 43 -3.57 -4.69 -6.23
CA ILE A 43 -3.30 -5.77 -5.29
C ILE A 43 -2.06 -6.54 -5.72
N ALA A 44 -1.14 -6.77 -4.78
CA ALA A 44 0.01 -7.63 -5.02
C ALA A 44 -0.41 -9.11 -5.04
N PRO A 45 0.22 -9.98 -5.84
CA PRO A 45 -0.17 -11.39 -5.96
C PRO A 45 -0.06 -12.14 -4.63
N ASP A 46 0.90 -11.79 -3.77
CA ASP A 46 1.03 -12.40 -2.45
C ASP A 46 -0.08 -11.98 -1.47
N VAL A 47 -0.73 -10.82 -1.68
CA VAL A 47 -1.90 -10.38 -0.90
C VAL A 47 -3.14 -11.16 -1.33
N GLU A 48 -3.28 -11.42 -2.63
CA GLU A 48 -4.41 -12.17 -3.18
C GLU A 48 -4.37 -13.67 -2.82
N ARG A 49 -3.18 -14.26 -2.81
CA ARG A 49 -3.00 -15.73 -2.73
C ARG A 49 -2.70 -16.27 -1.34
N ARG A 50 -2.29 -15.44 -0.38
CA ARG A 50 -1.78 -15.92 0.93
C ARG A 50 -2.64 -15.45 2.09
N ASN A 51 -2.73 -16.31 3.11
CA ASN A 51 -3.35 -15.97 4.40
C ASN A 51 -2.54 -14.95 5.22
N ALA A 52 -1.24 -14.77 4.90
CA ALA A 52 -0.39 -13.74 5.49
C ALA A 52 0.64 -13.25 4.46
N TYR A 53 0.91 -11.94 4.43
CA TYR A 53 1.87 -11.33 3.50
C TYR A 53 2.77 -10.30 4.19
N LYS A 54 3.86 -9.91 3.51
CA LYS A 54 4.77 -8.84 3.95
C LYS A 54 4.23 -7.48 3.47
N PRO A 55 3.73 -6.60 4.36
CA PRO A 55 3.01 -5.40 3.93
C PRO A 55 3.89 -4.41 3.16
N ILE A 56 5.14 -4.25 3.56
CA ILE A 56 6.10 -3.36 2.88
C ILE A 56 6.31 -3.79 1.41
N GLN A 57 6.38 -5.10 1.15
CA GLN A 57 6.54 -5.60 -0.23
C GLN A 57 5.27 -5.41 -1.06
N ALA A 58 4.09 -5.52 -0.45
CA ALA A 58 2.82 -5.26 -1.13
C ALA A 58 2.65 -3.78 -1.50
N ASP A 59 3.08 -2.86 -0.63
CA ASP A 59 3.08 -1.43 -0.95
C ASP A 59 4.04 -1.11 -2.10
N LEU A 60 5.25 -1.69 -2.09
CA LEU A 60 6.22 -1.54 -3.18
C LEU A 60 5.69 -2.08 -4.51
N TRP A 61 5.04 -3.25 -4.49
CA TRP A 61 4.40 -3.80 -5.69
C TRP A 61 3.34 -2.85 -6.26
N SER A 62 2.55 -2.22 -5.38
CA SER A 62 1.52 -1.26 -5.81
C SER A 62 2.07 0.01 -6.46
N CYS A 63 3.37 0.27 -6.31
CA CYS A 63 4.07 1.41 -6.91
C CYS A 63 4.64 1.11 -8.30
N GLY A 64 4.69 -0.16 -8.71
CA GLY A 64 5.08 -0.59 -10.06
C GLY A 64 3.90 -0.59 -11.01
#